data_AF-A0A6I4Q234-F1
#
_entry.id   AF-A0A6I4Q234-F1
#
_cell.length_a   1.000
_cell.length_b   1.000
_cell.length_c   1.000
_cell.angle_alpha   90.00
_cell.angle_beta   90.00
_cell.angle_gamma   90.00
#
_symmetry.space_group_name_H-M   'P 1'
#
loop_
_entity.id
_entity.type
_entity.pdbx_description
1 polymer ?
#
loop_
_entity_poly.entity_id
_entity_poly.type
_entity_poly.pdbx_seq_one_letter_code
_entity_poly.pdbx_strand_id
1 'polypeptide(L)' 'MEIEQKLALSENPIHFLKEGLFLKAYNQSFYVMSQLLRFNLKPIIKHIKKLDQIIVCGGFPANVINKRYPNVFLGWWIE' A
#
# COMPACT_ATOMS: atom_id res chain seq x y z
N MET A 1 -3.21 13.19 3.47
CA MET A 1 -1.78 12.90 3.64
C MET A 1 -1.05 13.21 2.35
N GLU A 2 0.03 13.98 2.45
CA GLU A 2 0.89 14.33 1.32
C GLU A 2 1.70 13.12 0.85
N ILE A 3 2.16 13.12 -0.40
CA ILE A 3 2.84 11.95 -0.99
C ILE A 3 4.17 11.64 -0.29
N GLU A 4 4.91 12.65 0.18
CA GLU A 4 6.16 12.49 0.93
C GLU A 4 5.96 11.62 2.17
N GLN A 5 4.90 11.90 2.93
CA GLN A 5 4.57 11.17 4.15
C GLN A 5 4.17 9.72 3.85
N LYS A 6 3.43 9.49 2.75
CA LYS A 6 3.06 8.15 2.29
C LYS A 6 4.28 7.30 1.95
N LEU A 7 5.25 7.91 1.26
CA LEU A 7 6.47 7.22 0.86
C LEU A 7 7.35 6.93 2.07
N ALA A 8 7.53 7.89 2.99
CA ALA A 8 8.29 7.70 4.22
C ALA A 8 7.75 6.55 5.07
N LEU A 9 6.43 6.46 5.26
CA LEU A 9 5.80 5.34 5.97
C LEU A 9 6.00 4.01 5.23
N SER A 10 6.08 4.03 3.90
CA SER A 10 6.18 2.81 3.09
C SER A 10 7.61 2.25 2.97
N GLU A 11 8.62 2.90 3.57
CA GLU A 11 10.02 2.43 3.58
C GLU A 11 10.27 1.32 4.61
N ASN A 12 9.68 1.40 5.81
CA ASN A 12 9.70 0.36 6.83
C ASN A 12 8.85 0.78 8.05
N PRO A 13 7.97 -0.07 8.61
CA PRO A 13 7.55 -1.41 8.16
C PRO A 13 6.62 -1.35 6.92
N ILE A 14 5.87 -2.42 6.62
CA ILE A 14 4.92 -2.46 5.49
C ILE A 14 3.60 -1.81 5.92
N HIS A 15 3.13 -0.82 5.17
CA HIS A 15 1.88 -0.10 5.48
C HIS A 15 0.85 -0.17 4.36
N PHE A 16 -0.42 -0.15 4.77
CA PHE A 16 -1.57 0.11 3.92
C PHE A 16 -2.23 1.43 4.27
N LEU A 17 -2.14 2.35 3.31
CA LEU A 17 -2.70 3.67 3.47
C LEU A 17 -4.14 3.65 2.97
N LYS A 18 -5.07 3.99 3.86
CA LYS A 18 -6.49 4.05 3.51
C LYS A 18 -6.77 5.28 2.65
N GLU A 19 -7.23 5.05 1.44
CA GLU A 19 -7.68 6.07 0.50
C GLU A 19 -9.12 5.79 0.08
N GLY A 20 -10.06 6.43 0.77
CA GLY A 20 -11.49 6.17 0.60
C GLY A 20 -11.85 4.73 0.97
N LEU A 21 -12.36 3.98 -0.01
CA LEU A 21 -12.75 2.57 0.15
C LEU A 21 -11.61 1.57 -0.10
N PHE A 22 -10.43 2.05 -0.49
CA PHE A 22 -9.30 1.21 -0.86
C PHE A 22 -8.18 1.33 0.16
N LEU A 23 -7.47 0.22 0.35
CA LEU A 23 -6.17 0.18 0.99
C LEU A 23 -5.10 0.18 -0.11
N LYS A 24 -4.21 1.18 -0.09
CA LYS A 24 -3.12 1.31 -1.05
C LYS A 24 -1.78 0.99 -0.42
N ALA A 25 -0.95 0.32 -1.20
CA ALA A 25 0.43 0.02 -0.89
C ALA A 25 1.33 0.75 -1.89
N TYR A 26 2.44 1.30 -1.40
CA TYR A 26 3.43 2.00 -2.21
C TYR A 26 4.79 1.30 -2.10
N ASN A 27 5.56 1.34 -3.19
CA ASN A 27 6.93 0.85 -3.29
C ASN A 27 7.10 -0.54 -2.66
N GLN A 28 7.93 -0.68 -1.62
CA GLN A 28 8.21 -1.96 -0.97
C GLN A 28 6.93 -2.66 -0.49
N SER A 29 5.99 -1.90 0.07
CA SER A 29 4.71 -2.45 0.52
C SER A 29 3.92 -3.09 -0.62
N PHE A 30 3.99 -2.52 -1.83
CA PHE A 30 3.35 -3.09 -3.02
C PHE A 30 4.01 -4.40 -3.45
N TYR A 31 5.35 -4.46 -3.44
CA TYR A 31 6.09 -5.66 -3.81
C TYR A 31 5.83 -6.82 -2.85
N VAL A 32 5.83 -6.57 -1.55
CA VAL A 32 5.55 -7.62 -0.56
C VAL A 32 4.12 -8.14 -0.74
N MET A 33 3.14 -7.26 -0.96
CA MET A 33 1.77 -7.71 -1.20
C MET A 33 1.59 -8.53 -2.46
N SER A 34 2.12 -8.02 -3.58
CA SER A 34 1.93 -8.66 -4.88
C SER A 34 2.69 -9.98 -4.99
N GLN A 35 3.94 -10.02 -4.51
CA GLN A 35 4.83 -11.17 -4.70
C GLN A 35 4.76 -12.15 -3.54
N LEU A 36 4.88 -11.68 -2.29
CA LEU A 36 4.97 -12.57 -1.11
C LEU A 36 3.59 -13.06 -0.69
N LEU A 37 2.62 -12.13 -0.56
CA LEU A 37 1.26 -12.44 -0.09
C LEU A 37 0.31 -12.82 -1.23
N ARG A 38 0.80 -12.85 -2.47
CA ARG A 38 0.08 -13.27 -3.68
C ARG A 38 -1.27 -12.57 -3.82
N PHE A 39 -1.31 -11.28 -3.49
CA PHE A 39 -2.43 -10.43 -3.87
C PHE A 39 -2.26 -10.07 -5.34
N ASN A 40 -3.27 -10.40 -6.16
CA ASN A 40 -3.25 -10.03 -7.58
C ASN A 40 -3.55 -8.53 -7.73
N LEU A 41 -2.55 -7.69 -7.46
CA LEU A 41 -2.62 -6.25 -7.59
C LEU A 41 -2.04 -5.84 -8.93
N LYS A 42 -2.82 -5.11 -9.73
CA LYS A 42 -2.30 -4.47 -10.93
C LYS A 42 -1.38 -3.32 -10.51
N PRO A 43 -0.09 -3.31 -10.91
CA PRO A 43 0.80 -2.20 -10.61
C PRO A 43 0.36 -0.94 -11.33
N ILE A 44 0.42 0.18 -10.63
CA ILE A 44 0.29 1.53 -11.16
C ILE A 44 1.64 2.21 -10.96
N ILE A 45 2.28 2.60 -12.05
CA ILE A 45 3.57 3.28 -12.02
C ILE A 45 3.30 4.77 -12.27
N LYS A 46 3.84 5.64 -11.41
CA LYS A 46 3.68 7.10 -11.55
C LYS A 46 5.02 7.79 -11.33
N HIS A 47 5.28 8.87 -12.06
CA HIS A 47 6.36 9.79 -11.75
C HIS A 47 5.82 10.96 -10.93
N ILE A 48 6.38 11.18 -9.75
CA ILE A 48 6.06 12.28 -8.86
C ILE A 48 7.06 13.40 -9.13
N LYS A 49 6.68 14.34 -10.01
CA LYS A 49 7.55 15.44 -10.46
C LYS A 49 8.19 16.23 -9.32
N LYS A 50 7.44 16.49 -8.24
CA LYS A 50 7.91 17.26 -7.08
C LYS A 50 9.10 16.60 -6.37
N LEU A 51 9.15 15.26 -6.39
CA LEU A 51 10.19 14.47 -5.74
C LEU A 51 11.20 13.90 -6.74
N ASP A 52 10.96 14.12 -8.03
CA ASP A 52 11.64 13.46 -9.14
C ASP A 52 11.82 11.94 -8.96
N GLN A 53 10.74 11.27 -8.52
CA GLN A 53 10.76 9.86 -8.18
C GLN A 53 9.69 9.07 -8.92
N ILE A 54 10.05 7.86 -9.35
CA ILE A 54 9.10 6.88 -9.84
C ILE A 54 8.56 6.09 -8.64
N ILE A 55 7.25 6.06 -8.51
CA ILE A 55 6.55 5.29 -7.49
C ILE A 55 5.81 4.12 -8.16
N VAL A 56 5.80 2.98 -7.49
CA VAL A 56 4.96 1.84 -7.86
C VAL A 56 3.91 1.69 -6.77
N CYS A 57 2.65 1.68 -7.14
CA CYS A 57 1.58 1.52 -6.17
C CYS A 57 0.44 0.66 -6.71
N GLY A 58 -0.40 0.20 -5.80
CA GLY A 58 -1.59 -0.57 -6.12
C GLY A 58 -2.51 -0.60 -4.91
N GLY A 59 -3.78 -0.89 -5.14
CA GLY A 59 -4.74 -0.95 -4.05
C GLY A 59 -5.79 -2.02 -4.26
N PHE A 60 -6.41 -2.41 -3.16
CA PHE A 60 -7.50 -3.36 -3.12
C PHE A 60 -8.60 -2.85 -2.17
N PRO A 61 -9.85 -3.30 -2.33
CA PRO A 61 -10.94 -2.86 -1.47
C PRO A 61 -10.67 -3.22 0.00
N ALA A 62 -10.89 -2.27 0.92
CA ALA A 62 -10.56 -2.45 2.34
C ALA A 62 -11.30 -3.65 2.98
N ASN A 63 -12.50 -3.96 2.50
CA ASN A 63 -13.28 -5.11 2.98
C ASN A 63 -12.67 -6.48 2.62
N VAL A 64 -11.72 -6.55 1.68
CA VAL A 64 -11.06 -7.80 1.27
C VAL A 64 -10.01 -8.24 2.29
N ILE A 65 -9.32 -7.31 2.97
CA ILE A 65 -8.30 -7.67 3.96
C ILE A 65 -8.92 -8.45 5.12
N ASN A 66 -10.07 -7.99 5.63
CA ASN A 66 -10.74 -8.61 6.78
C ASN A 66 -11.26 -10.01 6.45
N LYS A 67 -11.62 -10.26 5.18
CA LYS A 67 -12.04 -11.60 4.73
C LYS A 67 -10.87 -12.57 4.61
N ARG A 68 -9.71 -12.09 4.14
CA ARG A 68 -8.55 -12.93 3.85
C ARG A 68 -7.64 -13.14 5.07
N TYR A 69 -7.59 -12.15 5.95
CA TYR A 69 -6.79 -12.14 7.16
C TYR A 69 -7.64 -11.71 8.37
N PRO A 70 -8.62 -12.53 8.79
CA PRO A 70 -9.57 -12.17 9.84
C PRO A 70 -8.93 -11.95 11.22
N ASN A 71 -7.76 -12.56 11.47
CA ASN A 71 -7.05 -12.49 12.75
C ASN A 71 -5.97 -11.40 12.79
N VAL A 72 -5.82 -10.64 11.72
CA VAL A 72 -4.80 -9.60 11.64
C VAL A 72 -5.39 -8.32 12.20
N PHE A 73 -4.77 -7.83 13.29
CA PHE A 73 -5.19 -6.59 13.93
C PHE A 73 -4.98 -5.43 12.94
N LEU A 74 -6.06 -4.74 12.58
CA LEU A 74 -6.07 -3.68 11.56
C LEU A 74 -5.08 -2.54 11.88
N GLY A 75 -4.79 -2.33 13.17
CA GLY A 75 -3.82 -1.35 13.66
C GLY A 75 -2.36 -1.63 13.31
N TRP A 76 -2.02 -2.83 12.81
CA TRP A 76 -0.67 -3.13 12.34
C TRP A 76 -0.44 -2.73 10.88
N TRP A 77 -1.48 -2.29 10.17
CA TRP A 77 -1.42 -1.99 8.75
C TRP A 77 -1.87 -0.58 8.38
N ILE A 78 -2.62 0.09 9.25
CA ILE A 78 -3.22 1.39 8.94
C ILE A 78 -2.59 2.43 9.87
N GLU A 79 -1.67 3.21 9.32
CA GLU A 79 -1.30 4.54 9.81
C GLU A 79 -1.53 5.56 8.68
#